data_AF-A0A7T4C346-F1
#
_entry.id   AF-A0A7T4C346-F1
#
_cell.length_a   1.000
_cell.length_b   1.000
_cell.length_c   1.000
_cell.angle_alpha   90.00
_cell.angle_beta   90.00
_cell.angle_gamma   90.00
#
_symmetry.space_group_name_H-M   'P 1'
#
loop_
_entity.id
_entity.type
_entity.pdbx_description
1 polymer ?
#
loop_
_entity_poly.entity_id
_entity_poly.type
_entity_poly.pdbx_seq_one_letter_code
_entity_poly.pdbx_strand_id
1 'polypeptide(L)' 'MITSIIRWSIGNRFLVLLLSVLLTAWGIWSVKQTPVDALPDLSDVQVIIKTSPDYP' A
#
# COMPACT_ATOMS: atom_id res chain seq x y z
N MET A 1 -18.62 -23.96 -4.97
CA MET A 1 -18.19 -22.56 -5.10
C MET A 1 -16.73 -22.46 -5.55
N ILE A 2 -15.74 -22.92 -4.79
CA ILE A 2 -14.33 -22.88 -5.22
C ILE A 2 -14.12 -23.61 -6.57
N THR A 3 -14.72 -24.79 -6.74
CA THR A 3 -14.63 -25.56 -7.98
C THR A 3 -15.17 -24.81 -9.21
N SER A 4 -16.22 -23.98 -9.05
CA SER A 4 -16.75 -23.20 -10.16
C SER A 4 -15.81 -22.05 -10.54
N ILE A 5 -15.19 -21.41 -9.54
CA ILE A 5 -14.18 -20.36 -9.76
C ILE A 5 -12.96 -20.95 -10.48
N ILE A 6 -12.47 -22.12 -10.06
CA ILE A 6 -11.33 -22.79 -10.70
C ILE A 6 -11.67 -23.15 -12.15
N ARG A 7 -12.84 -23.77 -12.40
CA ARG A 7 -13.27 -24.13 -13.76
C ARG A 7 -13.40 -22.90 -14.66
N TRP A 8 -13.99 -21.83 -14.14
CA TRP A 8 -14.10 -20.56 -14.86
C TRP A 8 -12.72 -19.95 -15.14
N SER A 9 -11.81 -19.98 -14.17
CA SER A 9 -10.45 -19.46 -14.31
C SER A 9 -9.65 -20.21 -15.37
N ILE A 10 -9.77 -21.54 -15.41
CA ILE A 10 -9.14 -22.38 -16.44
C ILE A 10 -9.75 -22.11 -17.82
N GLY A 11 -11.07 -21.98 -17.92
CA GLY A 11 -11.77 -21.64 -19.16
C GLY A 11 -11.39 -20.26 -19.71
N ASN A 12 -11.06 -19.32 -18.82
CA ASN A 12 -10.67 -17.95 -19.14
C ASN A 12 -9.18 -17.69 -18.91
N ARG A 13 -8.32 -18.70 -19.10
CA ARG A 13 -6.88 -18.64 -18.78
C ARG A 13 -6.16 -17.42 -19.34
N PHE A 14 -6.54 -16.95 -20.53
CA PHE A 14 -5.95 -15.75 -21.13
C PHE A 14 -6.24 -14.49 -20.29
N LEU A 15 -7.49 -14.29 -19.89
CA LEU A 15 -7.90 -13.16 -19.03
C LEU A 15 -7.22 -13.25 -17.66
N VAL A 16 -7.15 -14.44 -17.07
CA VAL A 16 -6.49 -14.65 -15.77
C VAL A 16 -5.01 -14.29 -15.84
N LEU A 17 -4.30 -14.73 -16.89
CA LEU A 17 -2.89 -14.41 -17.08
C LEU A 17 -2.68 -12.91 -17.35
N LEU A 18 -3.51 -12.30 -18.19
CA LEU A 18 -3.46 -10.86 -18.47
C LEU A 18 -3.65 -10.04 -17.19
N LEU A 19 -4.68 -10.35 -16.39
CA LEU A 19 -4.94 -9.69 -15.12
C LEU A 19 -3.80 -9.88 -14.13
N SER A 20 -3.19 -11.08 -14.10
CA SER A 20 -2.05 -11.37 -13.24
C SER A 20 -0.83 -10.51 -13.62
N VAL A 21 -0.55 -10.34 -14.91
CA VAL A 21 0.54 -9.48 -15.42
C VAL A 21 0.27 -8.01 -15.08
N LEU A 22 -0.94 -7.51 -15.31
CA LEU A 22 -1.32 -6.14 -14.98
C LEU A 22 -1.21 -5.87 -13.48
N LEU A 23 -1.71 -6.78 -12.64
CA LEU A 23 -1.64 -6.66 -11.19
C LEU A 23 -0.20 -6.71 -10.69
N THR A 24 0.65 -7.53 -11.30
CA THR A 24 2.09 -7.59 -10.98
C THR A 24 2.79 -6.29 -11.35
N ALA A 25 2.57 -5.78 -12.56
CA ALA A 25 3.16 -4.52 -13.01
C ALA A 25 2.72 -3.35 -12.12
N TRP A 26 1.45 -3.30 -11.76
CA TRP A 26 0.92 -2.30 -10.84
C TRP A 26 1.52 -2.45 -9.44
N GLY A 27 1.65 -3.67 -8.93
CA GLY A 27 2.31 -3.95 -7.66
C GLY A 27 3.76 -3.46 -7.63
N ILE A 28 4.53 -3.71 -8.69
CA ILE A 28 5.91 -3.23 -8.82
C ILE A 28 5.95 -1.69 -8.80
N TRP A 29 5.05 -1.04 -9.55
CA TRP A 29 4.96 0.41 -9.57
C TRP A 29 4.60 0.97 -8.19
N SER A 30 3.65 0.36 -7.49
CA SER A 30 3.23 0.74 -6.14
C SER A 30 4.37 0.61 -5.14
N VAL A 31 5.08 -0.52 -5.11
CA VAL A 31 6.22 -0.73 -4.21
C VAL A 31 7.33 0.30 -4.47
N LYS A 32 7.60 0.63 -5.74
CA LYS A 32 8.60 1.65 -6.09
C LYS A 32 8.23 3.06 -5.64
N GLN A 33 6.94 3.36 -5.54
CA GLN A 33 6.44 4.69 -5.15
C GLN A 33 6.08 4.80 -3.68
N THR A 34 6.01 3.68 -2.97
CA THR A 34 5.73 3.68 -1.55
C THR A 34 6.94 4.27 -0.82
N PRO A 35 6.80 5.39 -0.10
CA PRO A 35 7.90 5.93 0.69
C PRO A 35 8.23 4.94 1.81
N VAL A 36 9.51 4.58 1.92
CA VAL A 36 10.01 3.69 2.96
C VAL A 36 10.91 4.51 3.87
N ASP A 37 10.58 4.53 5.16
CA ASP A 37 11.46 5.05 6.21
C ASP A 37 12.21 3.89 6.85
N ALA A 38 13.47 4.14 7.20
CA ALA A 38 14.31 3.17 7.89
C ALA A 38 13.94 3.04 9.37
N LEU A 39 13.36 4.09 9.95
CA LEU A 39 12.87 4.09 11.32
C LEU A 39 11.34 4.11 11.32
N PRO A 40 10.67 3.22 12.07
CA PRO A 40 9.24 3.41 12.32
C PRO A 40 9.02 4.71 13.11
N ASP A 41 7.89 5.38 12.88
CA ASP A 41 7.50 6.52 13.70
C ASP A 41 7.19 6.04 15.12
N LEU A 42 8.12 6.32 16.03
CA LEU A 42 8.04 5.96 17.45
C LEU A 42 7.85 7.20 18.33
N SER A 43 7.63 8.38 17.72
CA SER A 43 7.45 9.61 18.47
C SER A 43 6.03 9.68 19.03
N ASP A 44 5.91 10.05 20.31
CA ASP A 44 4.61 10.37 20.88
C ASP A 44 4.03 11.61 20.17
N VAL A 45 2.71 11.63 19.99
CA VAL A 45 1.99 12.79 19.43
C VAL A 45 1.97 13.94 20.43
N GLN A 46 3.10 14.64 20.54
CA GLN A 46 3.28 15.75 21.47
C GLN A 46 2.89 17.09 20.84
N VAL A 47 2.09 17.86 21.57
CA VAL A 47 1.80 19.26 21.23
C VAL A 47 2.68 20.17 22.09
N ILE A 48 3.52 20.98 21.46
CA ILE A 48 4.40 21.93 22.14
C ILE A 48 3.78 23.34 22.04
N ILE A 49 3.48 23.96 23.18
CA ILE A 49 3.03 25.36 23.26
C ILE A 49 4.24 26.22 23.64
N LYS A 50 4.65 27.12 22.75
CA LYS A 50 5.68 28.13 23.02
C LYS A 50 5.02 29.48 23.21
N THR A 51 5.14 30.05 24.41
CA THR A 51 4.74 31.44 24.69
C THR A 51 5.99 32.30 24.81
N SER A 52 5.91 33.53 24.32
CA SER A 52 6.91 34.56 24.61
C SER A 52 6.94 34.81 26.13
N PRO A 53 8.10 35.16 26.73
CA PRO A 53 8.12 35.66 28.09
C PRO A 53 7.30 36.95 28.12
N ASP A 54 6.15 36.93 28.78
CA ASP A 54 5.43 38.16 29.12
C ASP A 54 6.21 38.86 30.23
N TYR A 55 6.98 39.89 29.84
CA TYR A 55 7.48 40.90 30.76
C TYR A 55 7.74 42.24 30.06
N PRO A 56 7.31 43.35 30.63
CA PRO A 56 5.97 43.69 31.13
C PRO A 56 5.09 44.37 30.06
#